data_AF-X1MQD5-F1
#
_entry.id   AF-X1MQD5-F1
#
_cell.length_a   1.000
_cell.length_b   1.000
_cell.length_c   1.000
_cell.angle_alpha   90.00
_cell.angle_beta   90.00
_cell.angle_gamma   90.00
#
_symmetry.space_group_name_H-M   'P 1'
#
loop_
_entity.id
_entity.type
_entity.pdbx_description
1 polymer ?
#
loop_
_entity_poly.entity_id
_entity_poly.type
_entity_poly.pdbx_seq_one_letter_code
_entity_poly.pdbx_strand_id
1 'polypeptide(L)'
;ADRDARYTLAGLVEIDESLFGPSFSGKRGRGAEKKELAIVAVSAWTDKAGKERPGFAHAFVAENAKAETIENILKRLGISEDEVAPLIKAIRSDGWRSYQTVSKDLDMVHHRAVLRDPKDSMKLLPWTHRVIANAKAVFAGPHRGVSKKHLQRYLSEVCYRFNRRFWERQAFHRLLYACTSTTTG
;
A
#
# COMPACT_ATOMS: atom_id res chain seq x y z
N ALA A 1 9.46 12.67 24.42
CA ALA A 1 10.34 12.49 23.26
C ALA A 1 10.18 11.12 22.60
N ASP A 2 10.28 10.00 23.33
CA ASP A 2 10.24 8.63 22.76
C ASP A 2 8.82 8.02 22.61
N ARG A 3 7.79 8.85 22.80
CA ARG A 3 6.37 8.47 22.67
C ARG A 3 5.83 8.90 21.31
N ASP A 4 6.31 10.02 20.77
CA ASP A 4 5.86 10.60 19.50
C ASP A 4 6.35 9.81 18.28
N ALA A 5 7.53 9.19 18.36
CA ALA A 5 8.04 8.29 17.33
C ALA A 5 7.11 7.08 17.07
N ARG A 6 6.41 6.60 18.12
CA ARG A 6 5.42 5.51 18.02
C ARG A 6 4.10 5.98 17.40
N TYR A 7 3.70 7.23 17.63
CA TYR A 7 2.55 7.85 16.96
C TYR A 7 2.85 8.23 15.49
N THR A 8 4.12 8.42 15.12
CA THR A 8 4.52 8.72 13.73
C THR A 8 4.28 7.52 12.79
N LEU A 9 4.28 6.30 13.32
CA LEU A 9 3.98 5.06 12.57
C LEU A 9 2.47 4.78 12.44
N ALA A 10 1.61 5.48 13.19
CA ALA A 10 0.18 5.54 12.89
C ALA A 10 -0.02 6.54 11.75
N GLY A 11 0.14 6.05 10.52
CA GLY A 11 0.11 6.88 9.31
C GLY A 11 1.22 6.60 8.31
N LEU A 12 1.96 5.49 8.46
CA LEU A 12 2.84 4.99 7.42
C LEU A 12 2.03 4.18 6.39
N VAL A 13 2.24 4.48 5.11
CA VAL A 13 1.71 3.69 3.99
C VAL A 13 2.85 3.20 3.12
N GLU A 14 2.94 1.88 2.94
CA GLU A 14 3.68 1.32 1.81
C GLU A 14 2.88 1.51 0.54
N ILE A 15 3.51 2.00 -0.52
CA ILE A 15 2.88 2.16 -1.82
C ILE A 15 3.83 1.68 -2.91
N ASP A 16 3.30 0.92 -3.85
CA ASP A 16 4.05 0.29 -4.94
C ASP A 16 3.17 0.14 -6.19
N GLU A 17 3.81 -0.02 -7.34
CA GLU A 17 3.15 -0.19 -8.63
C GLU A 17 3.44 -1.56 -9.23
N SER A 18 2.39 -2.19 -9.78
CA SER A 18 2.56 -3.43 -10.53
C SER A 18 1.76 -3.42 -11.82
N LEU A 19 2.33 -4.06 -12.84
CA LEU A 19 1.71 -4.26 -14.13
C LEU A 19 1.07 -5.65 -14.19
N PHE A 20 -0.22 -5.70 -14.52
CA PHE A 20 -1.03 -6.91 -14.64
C PHE A 20 -1.49 -7.11 -16.07
N GLY A 21 -1.38 -8.32 -16.59
CA GLY A 21 -1.76 -8.65 -17.96
C GLY A 21 -1.12 -9.94 -18.43
N PRO A 22 -1.55 -10.47 -19.59
CA PRO A 22 -0.99 -11.69 -20.14
C PRO A 22 0.50 -11.55 -20.41
N SER A 23 1.22 -12.68 -20.37
CA SER A 23 2.58 -12.75 -20.89
C SER A 23 2.55 -12.42 -22.39
N PHE A 24 3.29 -11.40 -22.80
CA PHE A 24 3.38 -10.97 -24.19
C PHE A 24 4.85 -10.79 -24.60
N SER A 25 5.19 -11.20 -25.81
CA SER A 25 6.49 -10.96 -26.43
C SER A 25 6.54 -9.51 -26.92
N GLY A 26 6.90 -8.59 -26.03
CA GLY A 26 6.97 -7.16 -26.32
C GLY A 26 7.69 -6.41 -25.21
N LYS A 27 7.58 -5.08 -25.21
CA LYS A 27 8.23 -4.20 -24.21
C LYS A 27 7.91 -4.69 -22.79
N ARG A 28 8.94 -4.96 -21.99
CA ARG A 28 8.83 -5.38 -20.58
C ARG A 28 8.92 -4.15 -19.68
N GLY A 29 8.21 -4.18 -18.56
CA GLY A 29 8.21 -3.06 -17.59
C GLY A 29 7.25 -1.94 -17.98
N ARG A 30 7.51 -0.71 -17.49
CA ARG A 30 6.64 0.45 -17.61
C ARG A 30 6.31 0.75 -19.09
N GLY A 31 5.02 0.90 -19.41
CA GLY A 31 4.54 1.10 -20.78
C GLY A 31 4.55 -0.18 -21.65
N ALA A 32 4.58 -1.36 -21.03
CA ALA A 32 4.33 -2.62 -21.73
C ALA A 32 2.91 -2.62 -22.30
N GLU A 33 2.80 -2.80 -23.62
CA GLU A 33 1.51 -2.94 -24.30
C GLU A 33 0.73 -4.12 -23.71
N LYS A 34 -0.59 -3.94 -23.56
CA LYS A 34 -1.53 -4.94 -23.02
C LYS A 34 -1.36 -5.27 -21.53
N LYS A 35 -0.60 -4.47 -20.77
CA LYS A 35 -0.60 -4.52 -19.31
C LYS A 35 -1.32 -3.32 -18.71
N GLU A 36 -2.14 -3.60 -17.71
CA GLU A 36 -2.79 -2.61 -16.88
C GLU A 36 -1.90 -2.27 -15.69
N LEU A 37 -1.78 -0.99 -15.39
CA LEU A 37 -1.09 -0.51 -14.20
C LEU A 37 -2.05 -0.57 -13.01
N ALA A 38 -1.56 -1.06 -11.89
CA ALA A 38 -2.23 -0.93 -10.62
C ALA A 38 -1.28 -0.35 -9.58
N ILE A 39 -1.82 0.55 -8.77
CA ILE A 39 -1.18 1.13 -7.60
C ILE A 39 -1.73 0.36 -6.40
N VAL A 40 -0.82 -0.19 -5.58
CA VAL A 40 -1.13 -0.98 -4.39
C VAL A 40 -0.59 -0.25 -3.18
N ALA A 41 -1.46 0.01 -2.21
CA ALA A 41 -1.13 0.68 -0.97
C ALA A 41 -1.49 -0.20 0.22
N VAL A 42 -0.61 -0.27 1.22
CA VAL A 42 -0.85 -0.97 2.48
C VAL A 42 -0.45 -0.07 3.64
N SER A 43 -1.40 0.26 4.51
CA SER A 43 -1.05 0.95 5.75
C SER A 43 -0.26 0.03 6.67
N ALA A 44 0.64 0.59 7.46
CA ALA A 44 1.45 -0.13 8.43
C ALA A 44 1.32 0.53 9.80
N TRP A 45 1.50 -0.28 10.86
CA TRP A 45 1.52 0.17 12.24
C TRP A 45 2.51 -0.66 13.04
N THR A 46 2.95 -0.15 14.18
CA THR A 46 3.93 -0.84 15.03
C THR A 46 3.26 -1.41 16.27
N ASP A 47 3.47 -2.69 16.53
CA ASP A 47 2.93 -3.36 17.71
C ASP A 47 3.70 -3.03 19.00
N LYS A 48 3.18 -3.49 20.16
CA LYS A 48 3.81 -3.25 21.47
C LYS A 48 5.23 -3.82 21.57
N ALA A 49 5.60 -4.78 20.72
CA ALA A 49 6.93 -5.36 20.66
C ALA A 49 7.86 -4.62 19.68
N GLY A 50 7.44 -3.47 19.13
CA GLY A 50 8.22 -2.69 18.18
C GLY A 50 8.23 -3.28 16.77
N LYS A 51 7.39 -4.28 16.48
CA LYS A 51 7.35 -4.92 15.16
C LYS A 51 6.30 -4.28 14.27
N GLU A 52 6.70 -3.94 13.06
CA GLU A 52 5.77 -3.45 12.04
C GLU A 52 4.80 -4.55 11.59
N ARG A 53 3.53 -4.18 11.49
CA ARG A 53 2.41 -5.04 11.11
C ARG A 53 1.62 -4.35 10.00
N PRO A 54 1.07 -5.11 9.04
CA PRO A 54 0.21 -4.53 8.03
C PRO A 54 -1.12 -4.13 8.68
N GLY A 55 -1.70 -3.06 8.16
CA GLY A 55 -3.06 -2.58 8.39
C GLY A 55 -3.96 -2.99 7.24
N PHE A 56 -4.49 -2.00 6.52
CA PHE A 56 -5.40 -2.17 5.40
C PHE A 56 -4.67 -2.03 4.05
N ALA A 57 -4.91 -3.00 3.18
CA ALA A 57 -4.53 -2.99 1.79
C ALA A 57 -5.66 -2.41 0.92
N HIS A 58 -5.26 -1.58 -0.04
CA HIS A 58 -6.09 -1.06 -1.11
C HIS A 58 -5.31 -1.16 -2.43
N ALA A 59 -6.02 -1.39 -3.52
CA ALA A 59 -5.42 -1.47 -4.84
C ALA A 59 -6.35 -0.83 -5.87
N PHE A 60 -5.78 -0.02 -6.75
CA PHE A 60 -6.49 0.73 -7.77
C PHE A 60 -5.85 0.50 -9.13
N VAL A 61 -6.67 0.13 -10.13
CA VAL A 61 -6.25 0.22 -11.53
C VAL A 61 -6.08 1.70 -11.86
N ALA A 62 -4.94 2.05 -12.43
CA ALA A 62 -4.56 3.41 -12.75
C ALA A 62 -4.17 3.52 -14.22
N GLU A 63 -4.50 4.63 -14.86
CA GLU A 63 -4.09 4.88 -16.25
C GLU A 63 -2.60 5.23 -16.34
N ASN A 64 -2.05 5.83 -15.29
CA ASN A 64 -0.67 6.25 -15.18
C ASN A 64 -0.24 6.32 -13.70
N ALA A 65 1.06 6.48 -13.44
CA ALA A 65 1.59 6.76 -12.10
C ALA A 65 2.16 8.18 -12.02
N LYS A 66 1.44 9.16 -12.56
CA LYS A 66 1.80 10.57 -12.37
C LYS A 66 1.49 10.99 -10.93
N ALA A 67 2.10 12.10 -10.52
CA ALA A 67 1.93 12.64 -9.18
C ALA A 67 0.44 12.88 -8.86
N GLU A 68 -0.33 13.46 -9.79
CA GLU A 68 -1.75 13.77 -9.55
C GLU A 68 -2.58 12.51 -9.29
N THR A 69 -2.30 11.43 -10.03
CA THR A 69 -2.98 10.14 -9.84
C THR A 69 -2.67 9.53 -8.48
N ILE A 70 -1.40 9.57 -8.06
CA ILE A 70 -0.96 9.04 -6.77
C ILE A 70 -1.52 9.89 -5.62
N GLU A 71 -1.49 11.22 -5.74
CA GLU A 71 -2.05 12.14 -4.76
C GLU A 71 -3.54 11.89 -4.52
N ASN A 72 -4.32 11.75 -5.60
CA ASN A 72 -5.75 11.43 -5.51
C ASN A 72 -6.02 10.09 -4.80
N ILE A 73 -5.15 9.09 -5.01
CA ILE A 73 -5.25 7.82 -4.31
C ILE A 73 -4.93 8.00 -2.83
N LEU A 74 -3.86 8.70 -2.47
CA LEU A 74 -3.50 8.95 -1.07
C LEU A 74 -4.60 9.73 -0.35
N LYS A 75 -5.22 10.72 -1.02
CA LYS A 75 -6.37 11.45 -0.46
C LYS A 75 -7.52 10.53 -0.12
N ARG A 76 -7.91 9.64 -1.06
CA ARG A 76 -8.95 8.63 -0.83
C ARG A 76 -8.63 7.64 0.29
N LEU A 77 -7.36 7.42 0.60
CA LEU A 77 -6.92 6.43 1.60
C LEU A 77 -6.88 6.97 3.03
N GLY A 78 -6.78 8.29 3.22
CA GLY A 78 -6.62 8.84 4.56
C GLY A 78 -6.37 10.34 4.64
N ILE A 79 -6.75 11.10 3.61
CA ILE A 79 -6.82 12.56 3.70
C ILE A 79 -8.28 12.90 3.43
N SER A 80 -9.10 12.74 4.48
CA SER A 80 -10.44 13.32 4.47
C SER A 80 -10.28 14.83 4.30
N GLU A 81 -11.06 15.45 3.41
CA GLU A 81 -11.02 16.92 3.20
C GLU A 81 -11.37 17.69 4.49
N ASP A 82 -12.00 17.02 5.47
CA ASP A 82 -12.53 17.61 6.71
C ASP A 82 -11.66 17.37 7.96
N GLU A 83 -10.52 16.66 7.90
CA GLU A 83 -9.67 16.40 9.08
C GLU A 83 -8.44 17.33 9.15
N VAL A 84 -8.20 17.89 10.34
CA VAL A 84 -7.16 18.90 10.66
C VAL A 84 -5.71 18.35 10.55
N ALA A 85 -5.52 17.06 10.33
CA ALA A 85 -4.22 16.48 10.01
C ALA A 85 -4.37 15.22 9.14
N PRO A 86 -3.50 15.01 8.13
CA PRO A 86 -3.50 13.78 7.34
C PRO A 86 -3.36 12.53 8.22
N LEU A 87 -4.25 11.54 8.05
CA LEU A 87 -4.09 10.22 8.70
C LEU A 87 -2.83 9.51 8.19
N ILE A 88 -2.37 9.88 7.00
CA ILE A 88 -1.11 9.41 6.42
C ILE A 88 -0.05 10.51 6.62
N LYS A 89 0.99 10.21 7.40
CA LYS A 89 2.10 11.13 7.70
C LYS A 89 3.37 10.77 6.96
N ALA A 90 3.47 9.52 6.49
CA ALA A 90 4.65 9.03 5.80
C ALA A 90 4.27 8.01 4.71
N ILE A 91 5.04 8.04 3.62
CA ILE A 91 4.97 7.02 2.57
C ILE A 91 6.31 6.31 2.42
N ARG A 92 6.26 5.02 2.11
CA ARG A 92 7.40 4.19 1.71
C ARG A 92 7.14 3.64 0.33
N SER A 93 8.04 3.91 -0.63
CA SER A 93 7.86 3.49 -2.03
C SER A 93 9.16 3.18 -2.78
N ASP A 94 9.03 2.54 -3.95
CA ASP A 94 10.14 2.06 -4.80
C ASP A 94 10.75 3.17 -5.69
N GLY A 95 10.98 4.37 -5.16
CA GLY A 95 11.86 5.35 -5.80
C GLY A 95 11.41 5.91 -7.17
N TRP A 96 10.15 5.74 -7.59
CA TRP A 96 9.57 6.51 -8.69
C TRP A 96 9.49 8.00 -8.32
N ARG A 97 9.91 8.88 -9.24
CA ARG A 97 9.96 10.35 -9.02
C ARG A 97 8.62 10.95 -8.60
N SER A 98 7.49 10.42 -9.08
CA SER A 98 6.16 10.91 -8.75
C SER A 98 5.90 10.94 -7.23
N TYR A 99 6.40 9.94 -6.50
CA TYR A 99 6.27 9.91 -5.04
C TYR A 99 7.05 11.03 -4.33
N GLN A 100 8.15 11.50 -4.91
CA GLN A 100 8.90 12.63 -4.36
C GLN A 100 8.16 13.94 -4.56
N THR A 101 7.46 14.09 -5.69
CA THR A 101 6.60 15.25 -5.94
C THR A 101 5.43 15.24 -4.96
N VAL A 102 4.68 14.14 -4.90
CA VAL A 102 3.50 14.01 -4.03
C VAL A 102 3.82 14.19 -2.54
N SER A 103 4.94 13.63 -2.07
CA SER A 103 5.33 13.81 -0.66
C SER A 103 5.68 15.25 -0.32
N LYS A 104 6.27 16.00 -1.25
CA LYS A 104 6.52 17.44 -1.06
C LYS A 104 5.22 18.25 -1.08
N ASP A 105 4.35 17.96 -2.02
CA ASP A 105 3.10 18.70 -2.21
C ASP A 105 2.13 18.51 -1.03
N LEU A 106 2.16 17.32 -0.41
CA LEU A 106 1.33 16.96 0.74
C LEU A 106 2.02 17.11 2.10
N ASP A 107 3.25 17.66 2.15
CA ASP A 107 4.07 17.79 3.37
C ASP A 107 4.23 16.47 4.17
N MET A 108 4.51 15.37 3.46
CA MET A 108 4.64 14.03 4.01
C MET A 108 6.09 13.56 4.05
N VAL A 109 6.44 12.76 5.06
CA VAL A 109 7.75 12.11 5.10
C VAL A 109 7.83 11.02 4.03
N HIS A 110 8.82 11.12 3.12
CA HIS A 110 9.08 10.07 2.13
C HIS A 110 10.28 9.20 2.52
N HIS A 111 9.99 7.96 2.93
CA HIS A 111 11.02 6.94 3.10
C HIS A 111 11.34 6.29 1.75
N ARG A 112 12.36 6.84 1.07
CA ARG A 112 12.79 6.33 -0.23
C ARG A 112 13.66 5.08 -0.09
N ALA A 113 13.29 4.04 -0.82
CA ALA A 113 14.19 2.96 -1.15
C ALA A 113 15.18 3.43 -2.24
N VAL A 114 16.41 3.81 -1.89
CA VAL A 114 17.49 3.95 -2.89
C VAL A 114 17.95 2.52 -3.21
N LEU A 115 17.19 1.84 -4.07
CA LEU A 115 17.41 0.44 -4.41
C LEU A 115 18.66 0.31 -5.28
N ARG A 116 19.73 -0.27 -4.72
CA ARG A 116 20.89 -0.76 -5.49
C ARG A 116 20.67 -2.18 -6.02
N ASP A 117 19.81 -2.98 -5.35
CA ASP A 117 19.40 -4.32 -5.76
C ASP A 117 17.87 -4.46 -5.68
N PRO A 118 17.18 -5.00 -6.72
CA PRO A 118 15.77 -5.38 -6.66
C PRO A 118 15.38 -6.23 -5.44
N LYS A 119 16.29 -7.04 -4.87
CA LYS A 119 16.04 -7.81 -3.65
C LYS A 119 15.86 -6.95 -2.40
N ASP A 120 16.41 -5.74 -2.38
CA ASP A 120 16.22 -4.81 -1.27
C ASP A 120 14.82 -4.21 -1.26
N SER A 121 14.13 -4.19 -2.41
CA SER A 121 12.73 -3.74 -2.50
C SER A 121 11.82 -4.67 -1.71
N MET A 122 12.07 -5.98 -1.75
CA MET A 122 11.30 -6.99 -1.00
C MET A 122 11.44 -6.82 0.52
N LYS A 123 12.56 -6.26 0.99
CA LYS A 123 12.79 -5.95 2.40
C LYS A 123 12.13 -4.63 2.82
N LEU A 124 12.03 -3.68 1.89
CA LEU A 124 11.52 -2.33 2.15
C LEU A 124 10.01 -2.22 1.95
N LEU A 125 9.43 -3.00 1.04
CA LEU A 125 8.00 -2.99 0.74
C LEU A 125 7.38 -4.39 0.92
N PRO A 126 7.56 -5.04 2.09
CA PRO A 126 7.13 -6.42 2.28
C PRO A 126 5.62 -6.63 2.16
N TRP A 127 4.79 -5.64 2.48
CA TRP A 127 3.34 -5.80 2.49
C TRP A 127 2.73 -5.58 1.11
N THR A 128 3.10 -4.51 0.40
CA THR A 128 2.64 -4.28 -0.99
C THR A 128 3.11 -5.41 -1.90
N HIS A 129 4.37 -5.85 -1.81
CA HIS A 129 4.87 -6.98 -2.59
C HIS A 129 4.12 -8.28 -2.29
N ARG A 130 3.72 -8.52 -1.04
CA ARG A 130 2.90 -9.69 -0.69
C ARG A 130 1.51 -9.61 -1.32
N VAL A 131 0.87 -8.45 -1.28
CA VAL A 131 -0.42 -8.22 -1.93
C VAL A 131 -0.31 -8.41 -3.44
N ILE A 132 0.72 -7.86 -4.08
CA ILE A 132 1.00 -8.02 -5.51
C ILE A 132 1.26 -9.48 -5.88
N ALA A 133 2.05 -10.21 -5.08
CA ALA A 133 2.32 -11.63 -5.30
C ALA A 133 1.04 -12.48 -5.20
N ASN A 134 0.20 -12.22 -4.18
CA ASN A 134 -1.10 -12.87 -4.03
C ASN A 134 -2.01 -12.58 -5.22
N ALA A 135 -2.04 -11.33 -5.69
CA ALA A 135 -2.82 -10.94 -6.84
C ALA A 135 -2.35 -11.69 -8.09
N LYS A 136 -1.05 -11.72 -8.37
CA LYS A 136 -0.46 -12.49 -9.48
C LYS A 136 -0.82 -13.99 -9.40
N ALA A 137 -0.82 -14.58 -8.21
CA ALA A 137 -1.21 -15.98 -8.02
C ALA A 137 -2.70 -16.23 -8.34
N VAL A 138 -3.60 -15.33 -7.90
CA VAL A 138 -5.03 -15.39 -8.25
C VAL A 138 -5.22 -15.24 -9.76
N PHE A 139 -4.45 -14.36 -10.40
CA PHE A 139 -4.52 -14.10 -11.85
C PHE A 139 -3.89 -15.18 -12.72
N ALA A 140 -2.92 -15.93 -12.20
CA ALA A 140 -2.30 -17.07 -12.87
C ALA A 140 -3.12 -18.37 -12.76
N GLY A 141 -4.29 -18.31 -12.09
CA GLY A 141 -5.21 -19.44 -11.94
C GLY A 141 -5.74 -19.98 -13.28
N PRO A 142 -6.46 -21.13 -13.23
CA PRO A 142 -6.72 -21.98 -14.41
C PRO A 142 -7.57 -21.34 -15.52
N HIS A 143 -8.19 -20.19 -15.30
CA HIS A 143 -8.99 -19.49 -16.30
C HIS A 143 -8.20 -18.31 -16.89
N ARG A 144 -7.72 -18.53 -18.12
CA ARG A 144 -7.23 -17.55 -19.11
C ARG A 144 -7.37 -16.08 -18.67
N GLY A 145 -6.25 -15.46 -18.33
CA GLY A 145 -6.00 -14.01 -18.27
C GLY A 145 -7.17 -13.11 -17.85
N VAL A 146 -7.08 -12.47 -16.69
CA VAL A 146 -8.10 -11.52 -16.25
C VAL A 146 -8.27 -10.37 -17.24
N SER A 147 -9.46 -10.28 -17.84
CA SER A 147 -9.83 -9.16 -18.69
C SER A 147 -9.79 -7.84 -17.90
N LYS A 148 -9.42 -6.75 -18.58
CA LYS A 148 -9.35 -5.39 -18.01
C LYS A 148 -10.56 -5.03 -17.14
N LYS A 149 -11.77 -5.35 -17.62
CA LYS A 149 -13.05 -5.06 -16.93
C LYS A 149 -13.20 -5.73 -15.56
N HIS A 150 -12.42 -6.78 -15.26
CA HIS A 150 -12.51 -7.53 -14.01
C HIS A 150 -11.31 -7.31 -13.09
N LEU A 151 -10.23 -6.69 -13.58
CA LEU A 151 -8.98 -6.53 -12.83
C LEU A 151 -9.20 -5.83 -11.49
N GLN A 152 -9.92 -4.70 -11.48
CA GLN A 152 -10.24 -3.98 -10.24
C GLN A 152 -11.01 -4.85 -9.24
N ARG A 153 -11.96 -5.67 -9.71
CA ARG A 153 -12.76 -6.55 -8.84
C ARG A 153 -11.89 -7.59 -8.15
N TYR A 154 -11.00 -8.24 -8.89
CA TYR A 154 -10.07 -9.22 -8.32
C TYR A 154 -9.05 -8.58 -7.37
N LEU A 155 -8.50 -7.41 -7.73
CA LEU A 155 -7.63 -6.65 -6.83
C LEU A 155 -8.34 -6.32 -5.52
N SER A 156 -9.62 -5.92 -5.60
CA SER A 156 -10.45 -5.65 -4.44
C SER A 156 -10.69 -6.91 -3.59
N GLU A 157 -10.90 -8.07 -4.22
CA GLU A 157 -11.02 -9.36 -3.52
C GLU A 157 -9.72 -9.77 -2.81
N VAL A 158 -8.57 -9.61 -3.46
CA VAL A 158 -7.26 -9.86 -2.86
C VAL A 158 -7.04 -8.96 -1.66
N CYS A 159 -7.34 -7.67 -1.78
CA CYS A 159 -7.27 -6.71 -0.68
C CYS A 159 -8.23 -7.10 0.46
N TYR A 160 -9.48 -7.46 0.15
CA TYR A 160 -10.45 -7.90 1.15
C TYR A 160 -9.96 -9.14 1.93
N ARG A 161 -9.43 -10.16 1.24
CA ARG A 161 -8.87 -11.36 1.87
C ARG A 161 -7.65 -11.06 2.72
N PHE A 162 -6.77 -10.17 2.26
CA PHE A 162 -5.63 -9.68 3.03
C PHE A 162 -6.11 -8.96 4.28
N ASN A 163 -7.00 -7.99 4.13
CA ASN A 163 -7.54 -7.18 5.21
C ASN A 163 -8.18 -8.05 6.27
N ARG A 164 -9.05 -9.00 5.90
CA ARG A 164 -9.70 -9.88 6.87
C ARG A 164 -8.72 -10.74 7.67
N ARG A 165 -7.68 -11.29 7.01
CA ARG A 165 -6.65 -12.11 7.67
C ARG A 165 -5.93 -11.35 8.78
N PHE A 166 -5.74 -10.04 8.62
CA PHE A 166 -5.06 -9.20 9.60
C PHE A 166 -6.02 -8.45 10.51
N TRP A 167 -7.20 -8.06 10.04
CA TRP A 167 -8.22 -7.32 10.79
C TRP A 167 -8.77 -8.14 11.95
N GLU A 168 -9.12 -9.42 11.77
CA GLU A 168 -9.60 -10.23 12.91
C GLU A 168 -8.57 -10.26 14.07
N ARG A 169 -7.28 -10.33 13.74
CA ARG A 169 -6.19 -10.23 14.73
C ARG A 169 -6.02 -8.80 15.26
N GLN A 170 -6.11 -7.79 14.40
CA GLN A 170 -5.95 -6.37 14.76
C GLN A 170 -7.11 -5.84 15.60
N ALA A 171 -8.37 -6.21 15.31
CA ALA A 171 -9.53 -5.78 16.08
C ALA A 171 -9.42 -6.27 17.52
N PHE A 172 -9.02 -7.53 17.71
CA PHE A 172 -8.71 -8.10 19.02
C PHE A 172 -7.58 -7.34 19.73
N HIS A 173 -6.47 -7.08 19.04
CA HIS A 173 -5.36 -6.31 19.63
C HIS A 173 -5.68 -4.83 19.88
N ARG A 174 -6.51 -4.19 19.04
CA ARG A 174 -6.97 -2.80 19.21
C ARG A 174 -7.98 -2.69 20.34
N LEU A 175 -8.88 -3.65 20.50
CA LEU A 175 -9.78 -3.75 21.66
C LEU A 175 -8.99 -3.97 22.95
N LEU A 176 -8.08 -4.94 22.98
CA LEU A 176 -7.18 -5.14 24.12
C LEU A 176 -6.32 -3.91 24.39
N TYR A 177 -5.87 -3.20 23.35
CA TYR A 177 -5.14 -1.95 23.49
C TYR A 177 -6.04 -0.89 24.12
N ALA A 178 -7.21 -0.62 23.56
CA ALA A 178 -8.17 0.34 24.11
C ALA A 178 -8.50 0.03 25.57
N CYS A 179 -8.76 -1.23 25.93
CA CYS A 179 -9.03 -1.63 27.32
C CYS A 179 -7.82 -1.50 28.26
N THR A 180 -6.59 -1.51 27.73
CA THR A 180 -5.35 -1.35 28.54
C THR A 180 -4.79 0.07 28.49
N SER A 181 -5.27 0.92 27.58
CA SER A 181 -4.88 2.32 27.44
C SER A 181 -5.97 3.29 27.91
N THR A 182 -7.19 2.81 28.23
CA THR A 182 -8.16 3.54 29.04
C THR A 182 -7.61 3.66 30.46
N THR A 183 -6.96 4.79 30.75
CA THR A 183 -6.87 5.28 32.11
C THR A 183 -8.30 5.57 32.57
N THR A 184 -8.81 4.75 33.48
CA THR A 184 -9.99 5.11 34.27
C THR A 184 -9.63 6.37 35.04
N GLY A 185 -10.12 7.51 34.55
CA GLY A 185 -10.17 8.75 35.32
C GLY A 185 -11.31 8.69 36.32
#